data_AF-A0A959MEE0-F1
#
_entry.id   AF-A0A959MEE0-F1
#
_cell.length_a   1.000
_cell.length_b   1.000
_cell.length_c   1.000
_cell.angle_alpha   90.00
_cell.angle_beta   90.00
_cell.angle_gamma   90.00
#
_symmetry.space_group_name_H-M   'P 1'
#
loop_
_entity.id
_entity.type
_entity.pdbx_description
1 polymer ?
#
loop_
_entity_poly.entity_id
_entity_poly.type
_entity_poly.pdbx_seq_one_letter_code
_entity_poly.pdbx_strand_id
1 'polypeptide(L)'
;MNRNLKVVLIVGVAILLFGGGIFYFVMSLLKSSGAYEMAMETLRNNSRAIELLGEPIEDGMFPMGSVETSGSSGYADLSISVSGPKASGKLYVLANKWMEDWRAEHLVLEVGEEQVDLLVGGE
;
A
#
# COMPACT_ATOMS: atom_id res chain seq x y z
N MET A 1 24.87 -6.63 -37.24
CA MET A 1 23.86 -7.04 -36.23
C MET A 1 22.84 -7.95 -36.90
N ASN A 2 22.75 -9.20 -36.46
CA ASN A 2 21.99 -10.27 -37.13
C ASN A 2 20.49 -10.03 -36.98
N ARG A 3 19.69 -10.35 -38.03
CA ARG A 3 18.23 -10.16 -38.03
C ARG A 3 17.56 -10.81 -36.81
N ASN A 4 18.02 -12.00 -36.42
CA ASN A 4 17.51 -12.73 -35.25
C ASN A 4 17.81 -12.00 -33.93
N LEU A 5 18.98 -11.34 -33.81
CA LEU A 5 19.34 -10.58 -32.61
C LEU A 5 18.42 -9.37 -32.41
N LYS A 6 18.04 -8.68 -33.48
CA LYS A 6 17.08 -7.57 -33.41
C LYS A 6 15.70 -8.04 -32.95
N VAL A 7 15.23 -9.18 -33.45
CA VAL A 7 13.92 -9.73 -33.06
C VAL A 7 13.92 -10.13 -31.58
N VAL A 8 14.97 -10.79 -31.10
CA VAL A 8 15.11 -11.16 -29.68
C VAL A 8 15.09 -9.91 -28.79
N LEU A 9 15.78 -8.85 -29.18
CA LEU A 9 15.76 -7.59 -28.42
C LEU A 9 14.38 -6.94 -28.40
N ILE A 10 13.67 -6.88 -29.53
CA ILE A 10 12.32 -6.30 -29.61
C ILE A 10 11.33 -7.09 -28.75
N VAL A 11 11.34 -8.42 -28.86
CA VAL A 11 10.45 -9.29 -28.06
C VAL A 11 10.78 -9.19 -26.58
N GLY A 12 12.07 -9.17 -26.23
CA GLY A 12 12.51 -8.99 -24.84
C GLY A 12 12.03 -7.66 -24.24
N VAL A 13 12.17 -6.56 -24.98
CA VAL A 13 11.67 -5.24 -24.55
C VAL A 13 10.15 -5.23 -24.45
N ALA A 14 9.43 -5.84 -25.39
CA ALA A 14 7.97 -5.92 -25.35
C ALA A 14 7.47 -6.67 -24.11
N ILE A 15 8.11 -7.79 -23.76
CA ILE A 15 7.77 -8.57 -22.55
C ILE A 15 8.04 -7.75 -21.29
N LEU A 16 9.18 -7.06 -21.22
CA LEU A 16 9.53 -6.22 -20.07
C LEU A 16 8.55 -5.06 -19.88
N LEU A 17 8.17 -4.38 -20.97
CA LEU A 17 7.19 -3.29 -20.92
C LEU A 17 5.80 -3.79 -20.53
N PHE A 18 5.38 -4.94 -21.07
CA PHE A 18 4.08 -5.52 -20.75
C PHE A 18 4.01 -5.98 -19.29
N GLY A 19 5.04 -6.70 -18.82
CA GLY A 19 5.14 -7.14 -17.43
C GLY A 19 5.22 -5.98 -16.45
N GLY A 20 6.05 -4.97 -16.74
CA GLY A 20 6.15 -3.75 -15.94
C GLY A 20 4.85 -2.93 -15.93
N GLY A 21 4.16 -2.87 -17.07
CA GLY A 21 2.86 -2.20 -17.19
C GLY A 21 1.77 -2.86 -16.35
N ILE A 22 1.66 -4.20 -16.39
CA ILE A 22 0.72 -4.95 -15.55
C ILE A 22 1.05 -4.73 -14.07
N PHE A 23 2.32 -4.83 -13.70
CA PHE A 23 2.76 -4.61 -12.33
C PHE A 23 2.34 -3.22 -11.82
N TYR A 24 2.66 -2.16 -12.58
CA TYR A 24 2.26 -0.80 -12.25
C TYR A 24 0.74 -0.63 -12.13
N PHE A 25 -0.02 -1.24 -13.06
CA PHE A 25 -1.47 -1.19 -13.03
C PHE A 25 -2.06 -1.83 -11.77
N VAL A 26 -1.59 -3.01 -11.37
CA VAL A 26 -2.02 -3.67 -10.13
C VAL A 26 -1.71 -2.81 -8.90
N MET A 27 -0.52 -2.20 -8.83
CA MET A 27 -0.15 -1.31 -7.74
C MET A 27 -1.08 -0.08 -7.66
N SER A 28 -1.45 0.48 -8.81
CA SER A 28 -2.42 1.58 -8.87
C SER A 28 -3.82 1.19 -8.41
N LEU A 29 -4.26 -0.05 -8.67
CA LEU A 29 -5.53 -0.57 -8.17
C LEU A 29 -5.52 -0.74 -6.65
N LEU A 30 -4.42 -1.20 -6.07
CA LEU A 30 -4.29 -1.28 -4.61
C LEU A 30 -4.34 0.11 -3.95
N LYS A 31 -3.62 1.10 -4.51
CA LYS A 31 -3.62 2.48 -3.99
C LYS A 31 -4.96 3.20 -4.12
N SER A 32 -5.78 2.83 -5.10
CA SER A 32 -7.13 3.38 -5.28
C SER A 32 -8.21 2.62 -4.53
N SER A 33 -7.84 1.62 -3.71
CA SER A 33 -8.80 0.95 -2.85
C SER A 33 -9.17 1.85 -1.67
N GLY A 34 -10.46 1.86 -1.29
CA GLY A 34 -10.91 2.61 -0.12
C GLY A 34 -10.25 2.14 1.18
N ALA A 35 -9.80 0.88 1.25
CA ALA A 35 -8.99 0.36 2.36
C ALA A 35 -7.65 1.11 2.49
N TYR A 36 -6.96 1.34 1.37
CA TYR A 36 -5.70 2.07 1.33
C TYR A 36 -5.87 3.53 1.73
N GLU A 37 -6.88 4.20 1.18
CA GLU A 37 -7.18 5.61 1.50
C GLU A 37 -7.51 5.80 2.99
N MET A 38 -8.41 4.96 3.52
CA MET A 38 -8.78 4.97 4.94
C MET A 38 -7.57 4.71 5.86
N ALA A 39 -6.71 3.77 5.50
CA ALA A 39 -5.51 3.45 6.26
C ALA A 39 -4.51 4.62 6.30
N MET A 40 -4.26 5.26 5.15
CA MET A 40 -3.37 6.41 5.06
C MET A 40 -3.92 7.65 5.75
N GLU A 41 -5.22 7.88 5.69
CA GLU A 41 -5.89 8.95 6.43
C GLU A 41 -5.76 8.74 7.94
N THR A 42 -6.03 7.52 8.43
CA THR A 42 -5.91 7.20 9.85
C THR A 42 -4.46 7.35 10.33
N LEU A 43 -3.48 6.90 9.55
CA LEU A 43 -2.06 7.08 9.84
C LEU A 43 -1.67 8.56 9.96
N ARG A 44 -2.10 9.38 9.01
CA ARG A 44 -1.76 10.81 8.96
C ARG A 44 -2.43 11.63 10.06
N ASN A 45 -3.53 11.14 10.62
CA ASN A 45 -4.25 11.81 11.72
C ASN A 45 -3.89 11.25 13.11
N ASN A 46 -3.09 10.19 13.19
CA ASN A 46 -2.73 9.58 14.48
C ASN A 46 -1.51 10.28 15.10
N SER A 47 -1.69 10.85 16.30
CA SER A 47 -0.65 11.61 17.00
C SER A 47 0.61 10.78 17.27
N ARG A 48 0.47 9.50 17.62
CA ARG A 48 1.62 8.62 17.87
C ARG A 48 2.40 8.33 16.58
N ALA A 49 1.69 8.14 15.46
CA ALA A 49 2.34 7.97 14.16
C ALA A 49 3.12 9.24 13.75
N ILE A 50 2.55 10.43 13.96
CA ILE A 50 3.21 11.71 13.71
C ILE A 50 4.44 11.90 14.62
N GLU A 51 4.35 11.48 15.89
CA GLU A 51 5.49 11.54 16.82
C GLU A 51 6.67 10.69 16.34
N LEU A 52 6.39 9.47 15.88
CA LEU A 52 7.39 8.50 15.44
C LEU A 52 7.98 8.82 14.05
N LEU A 53 7.13 9.09 13.06
CA LEU A 53 7.55 9.30 11.66
C LEU A 53 7.89 10.76 11.36
N GLY A 54 7.24 11.70 12.04
CA GLY A 54 7.26 13.13 11.70
C GLY A 54 6.34 13.48 10.52
N GLU A 55 6.26 14.76 10.19
CA GLU A 55 5.46 15.26 9.06
C GLU A 55 6.34 15.96 8.00
N PRO A 56 6.04 15.80 6.70
CA PRO A 56 4.92 15.03 6.14
C PRO A 56 5.14 13.51 6.16
N ILE A 57 4.06 12.73 6.30
CA ILE A 57 4.09 11.26 6.15
C ILE A 57 3.77 10.89 4.70
N GLU A 58 4.76 10.33 4.02
CA GLU A 58 4.69 9.86 2.64
C GLU A 58 4.56 8.34 2.56
N ASP A 59 3.81 7.86 1.58
CA ASP A 59 3.70 6.46 1.25
C ASP A 59 4.72 6.03 0.20
N GLY A 60 5.19 4.79 0.32
CA GLY A 60 6.07 4.16 -0.65
C GLY A 60 5.37 3.91 -1.99
N MET A 61 6.18 3.71 -3.03
CA MET A 61 5.68 3.54 -4.39
C MET A 61 4.86 2.25 -4.59
N PHE A 62 5.15 1.20 -3.84
CA PHE A 62 4.62 -0.14 -4.09
C PHE A 62 4.00 -0.73 -2.81
N PRO A 63 2.67 -0.60 -2.62
CA PRO A 63 1.97 -1.37 -1.60
C PRO A 63 1.98 -2.85 -1.99
N MET A 64 2.08 -3.74 -1.01
CA MET A 64 1.97 -5.17 -1.19
C MET A 64 0.69 -5.69 -0.56
N GLY A 65 0.22 -6.84 -1.02
CA GLY A 65 -0.94 -7.52 -0.46
C GLY A 65 -2.06 -7.70 -1.48
N SER A 66 -3.28 -7.83 -0.97
CA SER A 66 -4.46 -8.20 -1.74
C SER A 66 -5.69 -7.42 -1.28
N VAL A 67 -6.51 -7.03 -2.24
CA VAL A 67 -7.84 -6.46 -2.00
C VAL A 67 -8.82 -7.28 -2.82
N GLU A 68 -9.79 -7.87 -2.14
CA GLU A 68 -10.85 -8.66 -2.75
C GLU A 68 -12.18 -7.98 -2.47
N THR A 69 -12.97 -7.74 -3.51
CA THR A 69 -14.31 -7.15 -3.37
C THR A 69 -15.33 -7.97 -4.13
N SER A 70 -16.50 -8.16 -3.53
CA SER A 70 -17.64 -8.84 -4.11
C SER A 70 -18.90 -8.05 -3.77
N GLY A 71 -19.34 -7.22 -4.71
CA GLY A 71 -20.46 -6.30 -4.51
C GLY A 71 -20.22 -5.31 -3.36
N SER A 72 -21.11 -5.34 -2.36
CA SER A 72 -21.05 -4.48 -1.17
C SER A 72 -20.12 -4.99 -0.07
N SER A 73 -19.48 -6.16 -0.27
CA SER A 73 -18.58 -6.79 0.69
C SER A 73 -17.16 -6.88 0.13
N GLY A 74 -16.18 -7.03 1.01
CA GLY A 74 -14.79 -7.16 0.61
C GLY A 74 -13.85 -7.29 1.79
N TYR A 75 -12.61 -7.60 1.47
CA TYR A 75 -11.52 -7.80 2.43
C TYR A 75 -10.23 -7.22 1.84
N ALA A 76 -9.41 -6.64 2.69
CA ALA A 76 -8.11 -6.11 2.33
C ALA A 76 -7.08 -6.55 3.36
N ASP A 77 -5.96 -7.05 2.85
CA ASP A 77 -4.73 -7.31 3.60
C ASP A 77 -3.61 -6.59 2.85
N LEU A 78 -3.14 -5.49 3.40
CA LEU A 78 -2.15 -4.62 2.78
C LEU A 78 -0.95 -4.39 3.70
N SER A 79 0.23 -4.33 3.10
CA SER A 79 1.45 -3.79 3.70
C SER A 79 1.93 -2.60 2.89
N ILE A 80 2.02 -1.45 3.53
CA ILE A 80 2.35 -0.17 2.89
C ILE A 80 3.61 0.36 3.56
N SER A 81 4.70 0.48 2.80
CA SER A 81 5.88 1.19 3.30
C SER A 81 5.53 2.67 3.48
N VAL A 82 5.91 3.26 4.61
CA VAL A 82 5.66 4.67 4.93
C VAL A 82 6.93 5.32 5.46
N SER A 83 7.08 6.62 5.24
CA SER A 83 8.24 7.37 5.67
C SER A 83 7.90 8.80 6.02
N GLY A 84 8.56 9.32 7.04
CA GLY A 84 8.59 10.74 7.35
C GLY A 84 10.02 11.19 7.70
N PRO A 85 10.21 12.47 8.06
CA PRO A 85 11.55 13.02 8.32
C PRO A 85 12.30 12.40 9.51
N LYS A 86 11.60 11.75 10.45
CA LYS A 86 12.21 11.14 11.64
C LYS A 86 12.54 9.67 11.43
N ALA A 87 11.67 8.93 10.75
CA ALA A 87 11.79 7.49 10.58
C ALA A 87 10.99 6.97 9.38
N SER A 88 11.28 5.72 9.02
CA SER A 88 10.50 4.93 8.07
C SER A 88 9.94 3.69 8.75
N GLY A 89 8.81 3.21 8.26
CA GLY A 89 8.09 2.08 8.81
C GLY A 89 7.24 1.34 7.79
N LYS A 90 6.47 0.38 8.31
CA LYS A 90 5.46 -0.34 7.54
C LYS A 90 4.11 -0.23 8.23
N LEU A 91 3.10 0.12 7.45
CA LEU A 91 1.71 0.09 7.87
C LEU A 91 1.09 -1.23 7.41
N TYR A 92 0.64 -2.03 8.37
CA TYR A 92 -0.12 -3.26 8.13
C TYR A 92 -1.61 -2.95 8.28
N VAL A 93 -2.39 -3.34 7.28
CA VAL A 93 -3.83 -3.04 7.18
C VAL A 93 -4.58 -4.35 6.99
N LEU A 94 -5.46 -4.66 7.94
CA LEU A 94 -6.52 -5.66 7.76
C LEU A 94 -7.85 -4.92 7.83
N ALA A 95 -8.63 -4.96 6.75
CA ALA A 95 -9.88 -4.20 6.67
C ALA A 95 -10.98 -5.00 5.97
N ASN A 96 -12.21 -4.78 6.41
CA ASN A 96 -13.41 -5.36 5.83
C ASN A 96 -14.25 -4.26 5.19
N LYS A 97 -14.81 -4.56 4.02
CA LYS A 97 -15.81 -3.72 3.36
C LYS A 97 -17.20 -4.26 3.68
N TRP A 98 -18.09 -3.39 4.12
CA TRP A 98 -19.49 -3.71 4.40
C TRP A 98 -20.38 -2.54 3.99
N MET A 99 -21.41 -2.80 3.18
CA MET A 99 -22.33 -1.75 2.68
C MET A 99 -21.59 -0.57 2.03
N GLU A 100 -20.60 -0.88 1.19
CA GLU A 100 -19.75 0.09 0.49
C GLU A 100 -18.70 0.82 1.35
N ASP A 101 -18.78 0.74 2.68
CA ASP A 101 -17.82 1.35 3.59
C ASP A 101 -16.68 0.40 3.95
N TRP A 102 -15.46 0.94 4.04
CA TRP A 102 -14.29 0.23 4.55
C TRP A 102 -14.10 0.50 6.05
N ARG A 103 -13.80 -0.56 6.80
CA ARG A 103 -13.45 -0.47 8.22
C ARG A 103 -12.22 -1.30 8.51
N ALA A 104 -11.24 -0.71 9.16
CA ALA A 104 -10.09 -1.43 9.65
C ALA A 104 -10.51 -2.37 10.80
N GLU A 105 -10.07 -3.62 10.71
CA GLU A 105 -10.06 -4.59 11.81
C GLU A 105 -8.74 -4.49 12.58
N HIS A 106 -7.64 -4.37 11.84
CA HIS A 106 -6.32 -4.06 12.39
C HIS A 106 -5.64 -3.00 11.54
N LEU A 107 -5.06 -2.01 12.20
CA LEU A 107 -4.24 -1.00 11.54
C LEU A 107 -3.02 -0.72 12.39
N VAL A 108 -1.89 -1.33 12.04
CA VAL A 108 -0.68 -1.32 12.88
C VAL A 108 0.47 -0.68 12.14
N LEU A 109 1.06 0.34 12.73
CA LEU A 109 2.31 0.95 12.28
C LEU A 109 3.49 0.28 12.99
N GLU A 110 4.45 -0.22 12.21
CA GLU A 110 5.73 -0.75 12.68
C GLU A 110 6.86 0.21 12.32
N VAL A 111 7.60 0.68 13.32
CA VAL A 111 8.79 1.54 13.17
C VAL A 111 9.95 0.92 13.97
N GLY A 112 10.88 0.26 13.28
CA GLY A 112 11.94 -0.49 13.96
C GLY A 112 11.36 -1.67 14.75
N GLU A 113 11.55 -1.65 16.07
CA GLU A 113 10.97 -2.65 16.99
C GLU A 113 9.65 -2.17 17.64
N GLU A 114 9.25 -0.92 17.41
CA GLU A 114 8.02 -0.37 17.97
C GLU A 114 6.82 -0.67 17.06
N GLN A 115 5.73 -1.14 17.67
CA GLN A 115 4.45 -1.36 17.01
C GLN A 115 3.37 -0.51 17.67
N VAL A 116 2.61 0.21 16.87
CA VAL A 116 1.54 1.10 17.31
C VAL A 116 0.24 0.67 16.63
N ASP A 117 -0.72 0.23 17.42
CA ASP A 117 -2.09 0.06 16.95
C ASP A 117 -2.74 1.44 16.79
N LEU A 118 -3.14 1.77 15.57
CA LEU A 118 -3.69 3.07 15.22
C LEU A 118 -5.21 3.17 15.48
N LEU A 119 -5.86 2.06 15.84
CA LEU A 119 -7.29 2.00 16.15
C LEU A 119 -7.57 2.16 17.65
N VAL A 120 -6.59 1.86 18.50
CA VAL A 120 -6.70 2.10 19.94
C VAL A 120 -6.42 3.58 20.17
N GLY A 121 -7.48 4.34 20.48
CA GLY A 121 -7.46 5.79 20.59
C GLY A 121 -6.32 6.30 21.48
N GLY A 122 -5.63 7.34 21.00
CA GLY A 122 -4.63 8.07 21.78
C GLY A 122 -5.26 8.66 23.04
N GLU A 123 -4.79 8.19 24.19
CA GLU A 123 -4.98 8.87 25.48
C GLU A 123 -3.99 10.03 25.64
#